data_AF-A0A915D966-F1
#
_entry.id   AF-A0A915D966-F1
#
_cell.length_a   1.000
_cell.length_b   1.000
_cell.length_c   1.000
_cell.angle_alpha   90.00
_cell.angle_beta   90.00
_cell.angle_gamma   90.00
#
_symmetry.space_group_name_H-M   'P 1'
#
loop_
_entity.id
_entity.type
_entity.pdbx_description
1 polymer ?
#
loop_
_entity_poly.entity_id
_entity_poly.type
_entity_poly.pdbx_seq_one_letter_code
_entity_poly.pdbx_strand_id
1 'polypeptide(L)'
;MSLAIFVAISSQEIADTFYIMVNNSLFKNAEIKLLLESCRKLVGHFNHSFLAKDRLKKEQISAMLPLYSLLQDEPTRWNSSFYMGQRLLEQGNAIEIYMVRYKRRDLEKKPEE
;
A
#
# COMPACT_ATOMS: atom_id res chain seq x y z
N MET A 1 -20.14 0.49 -38.01
CA MET A 1 -19.31 1.39 -37.19
C MET A 1 -19.99 1.88 -35.90
N SER A 2 -21.30 1.72 -35.68
CA SER A 2 -21.99 2.36 -34.52
C SER A 2 -22.08 1.56 -33.21
N LEU A 3 -22.04 0.22 -33.21
CA LEU A 3 -22.20 -0.56 -31.97
C LEU A 3 -20.97 -0.52 -31.06
N ALA A 4 -19.76 -0.59 -31.63
CA ALA A 4 -18.52 -0.57 -30.84
C ALA A 4 -18.28 0.78 -30.13
N ILE A 5 -18.64 1.89 -30.79
CA ILE A 5 -18.54 3.23 -30.21
C ILE A 5 -19.54 3.39 -29.05
N PHE A 6 -20.78 2.91 -29.22
CA PHE A 6 -21.79 2.96 -28.17
C PHE A 6 -21.42 2.10 -26.94
N VAL A 7 -20.91 0.90 -27.16
CA VAL A 7 -20.44 0.00 -26.07
C VAL A 7 -19.24 0.60 -25.33
N ALA A 8 -18.29 1.23 -26.05
CA ALA A 8 -17.13 1.85 -25.42
C ALA A 8 -17.50 3.07 -24.55
N ILE A 9 -18.43 3.91 -25.01
CA ILE A 9 -18.94 5.06 -24.24
C ILE A 9 -19.64 4.56 -22.97
N SER A 10 -20.54 3.57 -23.10
CA SER A 10 -21.23 2.97 -21.94
C SER A 10 -20.27 2.34 -20.93
N SER A 11 -19.21 1.67 -21.40
CA SER A 11 -18.21 1.06 -20.53
C SER A 11 -17.40 2.10 -19.75
N GLN A 12 -17.08 3.22 -20.38
CA GLN A 12 -16.36 4.33 -19.73
C GLN A 12 -17.24 5.01 -18.66
N GLU A 13 -18.51 5.27 -18.95
CA GLU A 13 -19.46 5.84 -17.98
C GLU A 13 -19.65 4.97 -16.74
N ILE A 14 -19.69 3.64 -16.92
CA ILE A 14 -19.77 2.69 -15.81
C ILE A 14 -18.50 2.74 -14.96
N ALA A 15 -17.32 2.77 -15.60
CA ALA A 15 -16.04 2.86 -14.89
C ALA A 15 -15.93 4.16 -14.09
N ASP A 16 -16.34 5.29 -14.67
CA ASP A 16 -16.30 6.60 -14.02
C ASP A 16 -17.31 6.67 -12.86
N THR A 17 -18.52 6.13 -13.05
CA THR A 17 -19.54 6.06 -11.99
C THR A 17 -19.09 5.17 -10.84
N PHE A 18 -18.48 4.02 -11.15
CA PHE A 18 -17.91 3.13 -10.13
C PHE A 18 -16.77 3.81 -9.38
N TYR A 19 -15.86 4.48 -10.09
CA TYR A 19 -14.79 5.27 -9.49
C TYR A 19 -15.33 6.34 -8.54
N ILE A 20 -16.34 7.10 -8.97
CA ILE A 20 -16.99 8.12 -8.14
C ILE A 20 -17.65 7.48 -6.90
N MET A 21 -18.34 6.35 -7.06
CA MET A 21 -19.01 5.64 -5.96
C MET A 21 -18.00 5.13 -4.94
N VAL A 22 -16.94 4.46 -5.40
CA VAL A 22 -15.84 3.95 -4.57
C VAL A 22 -15.16 5.10 -3.84
N ASN A 23 -14.87 6.21 -4.53
CA ASN A 23 -14.27 7.37 -3.86
C ASN A 23 -15.19 8.01 -2.83
N ASN A 24 -16.47 8.17 -3.18
CA ASN A 24 -17.45 8.80 -2.30
C ASN A 24 -17.76 7.95 -1.08
N SER A 25 -17.65 6.62 -1.17
CA SER A 25 -17.95 5.71 -0.06
C SER A 25 -16.70 5.41 0.77
N LEU A 26 -15.60 4.98 0.13
CA LEU A 26 -14.37 4.57 0.81
C LEU A 26 -13.56 5.77 1.29
N PHE A 27 -13.28 6.74 0.41
CA PHE A 27 -12.44 7.88 0.76
C PHE A 27 -13.19 9.01 1.47
N LYS A 28 -14.52 8.95 1.66
CA LYS A 28 -15.20 9.91 2.56
C LYS A 28 -15.38 9.37 3.98
N ASN A 29 -15.22 8.06 4.19
CA ASN A 29 -15.23 7.47 5.52
C ASN A 29 -13.95 7.84 6.27
N ALA A 30 -14.09 8.44 7.46
CA ALA A 30 -12.98 8.90 8.27
C ALA A 30 -12.08 7.74 8.76
N GLU A 31 -12.65 6.58 9.09
CA GLU A 31 -11.89 5.41 9.57
C GLU A 31 -10.99 4.85 8.46
N ILE A 32 -11.52 4.77 7.24
CA ILE A 32 -10.77 4.29 6.07
C ILE A 32 -9.62 5.26 5.74
N LYS A 33 -9.86 6.58 5.86
CA LYS A 33 -8.77 7.57 5.70
C LYS A 33 -7.65 7.36 6.71
N LEU A 34 -7.98 7.16 7.99
CA LEU A 34 -6.99 6.92 9.05
C LEU A 34 -6.21 5.62 8.83
N LEU A 35 -6.90 4.56 8.36
CA LEU A 35 -6.26 3.31 7.98
C LEU A 35 -5.26 3.53 6.84
N LEU A 36 -5.68 4.22 5.77
CA LEU A 36 -4.81 4.51 4.62
C LEU A 36 -3.61 5.38 5.00
N GLU A 37 -3.80 6.37 5.87
CA GLU A 37 -2.69 7.16 6.41
C GLU A 37 -1.69 6.30 7.20
N SER A 38 -2.19 5.33 7.97
CA SER A 38 -1.33 4.40 8.71
C SER A 38 -0.55 3.49 7.76
N CYS A 39 -1.20 2.97 6.72
CA CYS A 39 -0.56 2.21 5.64
C CYS A 39 0.51 3.04 4.92
N ARG A 40 0.22 4.31 4.60
CA ARG A 40 1.17 5.24 3.98
C ARG A 40 2.40 5.47 4.85
N LYS A 41 2.21 5.70 6.16
CA LYS A 41 3.32 5.88 7.11
C LYS A 41 4.19 4.63 7.18
N LEU A 42 3.56 3.45 7.21
CA LEU A 42 4.25 2.16 7.22
C LEU A 42 5.11 1.99 5.96
N VAL A 43 4.49 2.14 4.77
CA VAL A 43 5.20 2.02 3.50
C VAL A 43 6.30 3.08 3.37
N GLY A 44 6.01 4.32 3.79
CA GLY A 44 6.97 5.42 3.82
C GLY A 44 8.23 5.11 4.62
N HIS A 45 8.09 4.49 5.81
CA HIS A 45 9.23 4.04 6.62
C HIS A 45 10.19 3.14 5.82
N PHE A 46 9.65 2.14 5.12
CA PHE A 46 10.47 1.29 4.28
C PHE A 46 11.00 2.04 3.06
N ASN A 47 10.22 2.92 2.43
CA ASN A 47 10.64 3.66 1.26
C ASN A 47 11.83 4.60 1.53
N HIS A 48 11.87 5.23 2.70
CA HIS A 48 12.92 6.18 3.08
C HIS A 48 14.14 5.55 3.74
N SER A 49 14.04 4.34 4.29
CA SER A 49 15.16 3.69 4.98
C SER A 49 15.74 2.53 4.15
N PHE A 50 16.95 2.72 3.62
CA PHE A 50 17.69 1.65 2.94
C PHE A 50 17.89 0.43 3.85
N LEU A 51 18.21 0.67 5.13
CA LEU A 51 18.38 -0.38 6.13
C LEU A 51 17.07 -1.15 6.38
N ALA A 52 15.93 -0.45 6.42
CA ALA A 52 14.63 -1.10 6.56
C ALA A 52 14.29 -1.95 5.33
N LYS A 53 14.59 -1.48 4.10
CA LYS A 53 14.43 -2.28 2.87
C LYS A 53 15.26 -3.54 2.89
N ASP A 54 16.55 -3.44 3.25
CA ASP A 54 17.46 -4.58 3.31
C ASP A 54 16.98 -5.63 4.32
N ARG A 55 16.57 -5.19 5.50
CA ARG A 55 16.02 -6.07 6.53
C ARG A 55 14.69 -6.70 6.11
N LEU A 56 13.79 -5.93 5.49
CA LEU A 56 12.54 -6.47 4.96
C LEU A 56 12.81 -7.59 3.95
N LYS A 57 13.76 -7.39 3.03
CA LYS A 57 14.17 -8.44 2.07
C LYS A 57 14.63 -9.71 2.77
N LYS A 58 15.42 -9.60 3.85
CA LYS A 58 15.86 -10.78 4.63
C LYS A 58 14.68 -11.53 5.23
N GLU A 59 13.71 -10.81 5.78
CA GLU A 59 12.51 -11.45 6.35
C GLU A 59 11.59 -12.02 5.26
N GLN A 60 11.52 -11.40 4.07
CA GLN A 60 10.81 -11.98 2.91
C GLN A 60 11.42 -13.31 2.49
N ILE A 61 12.75 -13.41 2.41
CA ILE A 61 13.47 -14.67 2.14
C ILE A 61 13.15 -15.71 3.22
N SER A 62 13.21 -15.32 4.49
CA SER A 62 12.93 -16.23 5.61
C SER A 62 11.49 -16.74 5.62
N ALA A 63 10.54 -15.94 5.15
CA ALA A 63 9.12 -16.28 5.06
C ALA A 63 8.76 -16.98 3.73
N MET A 64 9.74 -17.24 2.85
CA MET A 64 9.53 -17.77 1.50
C MET A 64 8.54 -16.92 0.66
N LEU A 65 8.55 -15.61 0.89
CA LEU A 65 7.72 -14.66 0.17
C LEU A 65 8.48 -14.06 -1.03
N PRO A 66 7.75 -13.62 -2.08
CA PRO A 66 8.37 -12.93 -3.18
C PRO A 66 8.97 -11.59 -2.73
N LEU A 67 10.13 -11.23 -3.30
CA LEU A 67 10.93 -10.07 -2.92
C LEU A 67 10.40 -8.77 -3.52
N TYR A 68 9.17 -8.42 -3.20
CA TYR A 68 8.54 -7.21 -3.70
C TYR A 68 8.79 -6.02 -2.79
N SER A 69 9.08 -4.87 -3.40
CA SER A 69 9.01 -3.59 -2.69
C SER A 69 7.57 -3.27 -2.33
N LEU A 70 7.37 -2.63 -1.18
CA LEU A 70 6.07 -2.09 -0.82
C LEU A 70 5.69 -0.96 -1.77
N LEU A 71 4.40 -0.87 -2.08
CA LEU A 71 3.85 0.12 -2.99
C LEU A 71 3.20 1.23 -2.15
N GLN A 72 3.49 2.48 -2.47
CA GLN A 72 2.82 3.62 -1.87
C GLN A 72 1.65 4.03 -2.76
N ASP A 73 0.53 4.45 -2.17
CA ASP A 73 -0.57 5.00 -2.94
C ASP A 73 -0.26 6.42 -3.43
N GLU A 74 -0.78 6.72 -4.61
CA GLU A 74 -0.71 8.02 -5.26
C GLU A 74 -2.13 8.57 -5.33
N PRO A 75 -2.42 9.72 -4.69
CA PRO A 75 -3.78 10.28 -4.64
C PRO A 75 -4.39 10.55 -6.02
N THR A 76 -3.54 10.77 -7.03
CA THR A 76 -3.93 11.03 -8.42
C THR A 76 -4.30 9.77 -9.20
N ARG A 77 -3.99 8.57 -8.68
CA ARG A 77 -4.23 7.29 -9.35
C ARG A 77 -5.18 6.44 -8.52
N TRP A 78 -6.41 6.30 -9.00
CA TRP A 78 -7.53 5.71 -8.26
C TRP A 78 -7.32 4.29 -7.72
N ASN A 79 -6.53 3.48 -8.42
CA ASN A 79 -6.23 2.10 -8.02
C ASN A 79 -5.06 1.95 -7.07
N SER A 80 -4.32 3.02 -6.81
CA SER A 80 -3.04 2.92 -6.09
C SER A 80 -3.23 2.48 -4.63
N SER A 81 -4.27 2.97 -3.94
CA SER A 81 -4.61 2.54 -2.57
C SER A 81 -5.00 1.06 -2.51
N PHE A 82 -5.70 0.55 -3.53
CA PHE A 82 -6.03 -0.87 -3.64
C PHE A 82 -4.76 -1.73 -3.78
N TYR A 83 -3.87 -1.37 -4.71
CA TYR A 83 -2.62 -2.12 -4.92
C TYR A 83 -1.65 -2.03 -3.72
N MET A 84 -1.60 -0.88 -3.03
CA MET A 84 -0.87 -0.75 -1.78
C MET A 84 -1.40 -1.73 -0.72
N GLY A 85 -2.72 -1.77 -0.53
CA GLY A 85 -3.37 -2.69 0.41
C GLY A 85 -3.09 -4.16 0.06
N GLN A 86 -3.26 -4.54 -1.22
CA GLN A 86 -2.99 -5.88 -1.69
C GLN A 86 -1.53 -6.29 -1.44
N ARG A 87 -0.57 -5.40 -1.72
CA ARG A 87 0.86 -5.67 -1.48
C ARG A 87 1.19 -5.80 0.01
N LEU A 88 0.57 -4.97 0.85
CA LEU A 88 0.76 -5.03 2.30
C LEU A 88 0.23 -6.34 2.89
N LEU A 89 -0.91 -6.84 2.40
CA LEU A 89 -1.45 -8.14 2.81
C LEU A 89 -0.53 -9.30 2.38
N GLU A 90 -0.07 -9.29 1.13
CA GLU A 90 0.86 -10.29 0.59
C GLU A 90 2.17 -10.36 1.39
N GLN A 91 2.68 -9.20 1.81
CA GLN A 91 3.94 -9.07 2.54
C GLN A 91 3.76 -9.02 4.06
N GLY A 92 2.54 -9.24 4.56
CA GLY A 92 2.17 -9.02 5.96
C GLY A 92 3.03 -9.81 6.94
N ASN A 93 3.27 -11.10 6.66
CA ASN A 93 4.09 -11.97 7.52
C ASN A 93 5.54 -11.46 7.64
N ALA A 94 6.16 -11.05 6.53
CA ALA A 94 7.52 -10.49 6.56
C ALA A 94 7.58 -9.15 7.32
N ILE A 95 6.55 -8.32 7.17
CA ILE A 95 6.43 -7.05 7.90
C ILE A 95 6.30 -7.30 9.40
N GLU A 96 5.46 -8.27 9.82
CA GLU A 96 5.27 -8.61 11.23
C GLU A 96 6.57 -9.09 11.87
N ILE A 97 7.27 -10.03 11.22
CA ILE A 97 8.57 -10.52 11.70
C ILE A 97 9.57 -9.37 11.79
N TYR A 98 9.63 -8.49 10.77
CA TYR A 98 10.47 -7.30 10.79
C TYR A 98 10.16 -6.42 12.01
N MET A 99 8.89 -6.14 12.29
CA MET A 99 8.49 -5.27 13.39
C MET A 99 8.89 -5.87 14.73
N VAL A 100 8.66 -7.17 14.94
CA VAL A 100 9.05 -7.87 16.17
C VAL A 100 10.58 -7.84 16.35
N ARG A 101 11.33 -8.06 15.27
CA ARG A 101 12.79 -8.25 15.32
C ARG A 101 13.61 -6.96 15.32
N TYR A 102 13.13 -5.88 14.70
CA TYR A 102 13.93 -4.67 14.50
C TYR A 102 13.36 -3.42 15.17
N LYS A 103 12.03 -3.29 15.31
CA LYS A 103 11.43 -2.06 15.84
C LYS A 103 11.87 -1.72 17.27
N ARG A 104 12.19 -2.73 18.10
CA ARG A 104 12.78 -2.51 19.44
C ARG A 104 14.25 -2.09 19.38
N ARG A 105 15.05 -2.72 18.52
CA ARG A 105 16.51 -2.48 18.41
C ARG A 105 16.87 -1.15 17.74
N ASP A 106 15.97 -0.59 16.94
CA ASP A 106 16.18 0.71 16.30
C ASP A 106 15.91 1.88 17.27
N LEU A 107 15.08 1.67 18.30
CA LEU A 107 14.82 2.63 19.37
C LEU A 107 15.96 2.66 20.41
N GLU A 108 16.59 1.52 20.66
CA GLU A 108 17.76 1.40 21.56
C GLU A 108 19.03 2.04 20.99
N LYS A 109 19.05 2.37 19.69
CA LYS A 109 20.21 2.94 18.99
C LYS A 109 20.18 4.46 18.81
N LYS A 110 19.20 5.19 19.35
CA LYS A 110 19.33 6.64 19.45
C LYS A 110 20.32 6.94 20.60
N PRO A 111 21.53 7.46 20.33
CA PRO A 111 22.30 8.08 21.39
C PRO A 111 21.51 9.30 21.88
N GLU A 112 21.54 9.52 23.19
CA GLU A 112 21.23 10.82 23.76
C GLU A 112 22.20 11.84 23.16
N GLU A 113 21.73 12.65 22.22
CA GLU A 113 22.33 13.92 21.82
C GLU A 113 21.25 15.01 21.86
#